data_AF-A0A530C8F3-F1
#
_entry.id   AF-A0A530C8F3-F1
#
_cell.length_a   1.000
_cell.length_b   1.000
_cell.length_c   1.000
_cell.angle_alpha   90.00
_cell.angle_beta   90.00
_cell.angle_gamma   90.00
#
_symmetry.space_group_name_H-M   'P 1'
#
loop_
_entity.id
_entity.type
_entity.pdbx_description
1 polymer ?
#
loop_
_entity_poly.entity_id
_entity_poly.type
_entity_poly.pdbx_seq_one_letter_code
_entity_poly.pdbx_strand_id
1 'polypeptide(L)'
;ALKDYVASGNALRTIKSVAGFNLRLNEMSCTGCHQTHGIAGFHYTGADPASEPRRNAVFVPGSAVFFADLPRRLAIVEQFAAGQHPDFSRGFAARPDAKFAEVLKGTDLYNGWGSICYRGTDESFKDWSCGEGLRCAGVHESAIHPGFGTCVSEAGTAVGDPVEFGEIKMSKWGSDQYCRLSPATARACAIDSARDKKPPIKLAGYGAARQRYDNPEQKTGGFPGGMLRKASCDKLPEEASCGRLAKTGFNDCIGSGKDHKYCTREFTKTAGLRACDKTHPCREDYICTAGYEDLAEAKPGKGTCIPPYFIFQFRVDGHPRSWVQDTE
;
A
#
# COMPACT_ATOMS: atom_id res chain seq x y z
N ALA A 1 8.89 22.86 -24.82
CA ALA A 1 7.45 22.67 -24.56
C ALA A 1 7.02 23.27 -23.22
N LEU A 2 7.18 22.61 -22.06
CA LEU A 2 6.71 23.15 -20.76
C LEU A 2 7.34 24.51 -20.43
N LYS A 3 8.67 24.64 -20.59
CA LYS A 3 9.38 25.90 -20.35
C LYS A 3 8.85 27.03 -21.24
N ASP A 4 8.63 26.76 -22.53
CA ASP A 4 8.11 27.74 -23.49
C ASP A 4 6.65 28.12 -23.19
N TYR A 5 5.83 27.15 -22.77
CA TYR A 5 4.44 27.37 -22.37
C TYR A 5 4.35 28.34 -21.18
N VAL A 6 5.19 28.12 -20.16
CA VAL A 6 5.28 28.99 -18.98
C VAL A 6 5.89 30.35 -19.32
N ALA A 7 6.95 30.38 -20.16
CA ALA A 7 7.58 31.63 -20.61
C ALA A 7 6.62 32.52 -21.43
N SER A 8 5.59 31.93 -22.04
CA SER A 8 4.52 32.64 -22.73
C SER A 8 3.47 33.25 -21.78
N GLY A 9 3.70 33.21 -20.46
CA GLY A 9 2.82 33.77 -19.43
C GLY A 9 1.70 32.83 -18.96
N ASN A 10 1.66 31.58 -19.44
CA ASN A 10 0.65 30.63 -19.03
C ASN A 10 1.01 29.94 -17.71
N ALA A 11 0.01 29.69 -16.87
CA ALA A 11 0.17 28.94 -15.63
C ALA A 11 -0.56 27.58 -15.70
N LEU A 12 0.08 26.53 -15.18
CA LEU A 12 -0.57 25.24 -14.95
C LEU A 12 -0.97 25.14 -13.47
N ARG A 13 -2.15 24.56 -13.20
CA ARG A 13 -2.67 24.43 -11.82
C ARG A 13 -1.80 23.49 -10.96
N THR A 14 -1.50 22.30 -11.48
CA THR A 14 -0.87 21.21 -10.72
C THR A 14 0.62 21.02 -11.07
N ILE A 15 0.99 21.17 -12.34
CA ILE A 15 2.34 20.86 -12.85
C ILE A 15 3.17 22.15 -12.80
N LYS A 16 3.99 22.31 -11.78
CA LYS A 16 4.76 23.54 -11.53
C LYS A 16 6.26 23.39 -11.79
N SER A 17 6.71 22.19 -12.19
CA SER A 17 8.11 21.89 -12.45
C SER A 17 8.29 20.86 -13.56
N VAL A 18 9.53 20.69 -14.02
CA VAL A 18 9.90 19.63 -14.98
C VAL A 18 9.68 18.24 -14.37
N ALA A 19 10.00 18.05 -13.08
CA ALA A 19 9.77 16.78 -12.41
C ALA A 19 8.27 16.46 -12.30
N GLY A 20 7.43 17.46 -12.01
CA GLY A 20 5.98 17.36 -12.08
C GLY A 20 5.48 16.93 -13.45
N PHE A 21 6.05 17.51 -14.52
CA PHE A 21 5.67 17.12 -15.88
C PHE A 21 6.08 15.69 -16.21
N ASN A 22 7.28 15.27 -15.80
CA ASN A 22 7.73 13.88 -15.96
C ASN A 22 6.83 12.89 -15.23
N LEU A 23 6.46 13.18 -13.97
CA LEU A 23 5.52 12.33 -13.23
C LEU A 23 4.17 12.25 -13.93
N ARG A 24 3.66 13.38 -14.44
CA ARG A 24 2.39 13.39 -15.19
C ARG A 24 2.46 12.50 -16.44
N LEU A 25 3.55 12.57 -17.19
CA LEU A 25 3.74 11.71 -18.38
C LEU A 25 3.83 10.23 -17.99
N ASN A 26 4.52 9.91 -16.88
CA ASN A 26 4.58 8.55 -16.37
C ASN A 26 3.18 8.03 -16.03
N GLU A 27 2.38 8.80 -15.27
CA GLU A 27 0.99 8.44 -14.92
C GLU A 27 0.08 8.23 -16.14
N MET A 28 0.42 8.83 -17.29
CA MET A 28 -0.33 8.65 -18.54
C MET A 28 0.10 7.40 -19.33
N SER A 29 1.15 6.70 -18.90
CA SER A 29 1.57 5.42 -19.47
C SER A 29 0.97 4.24 -18.70
N CYS A 30 0.78 3.08 -19.35
CA CYS A 30 0.28 1.89 -18.66
C CYS A 30 1.20 1.49 -17.49
N THR A 31 2.52 1.46 -17.74
CA THR A 31 3.52 1.09 -16.73
C THR A 31 3.53 2.09 -15.58
N GLY A 32 3.54 3.39 -15.88
CA GLY A 32 3.54 4.41 -14.85
C GLY A 32 2.21 4.48 -14.10
N CYS A 33 1.06 4.18 -14.70
CA CYS A 33 -0.19 4.02 -13.97
C CYS A 33 -0.14 2.84 -12.97
N HIS A 34 0.44 1.69 -13.36
CA HIS A 34 0.64 0.57 -12.44
C HIS A 34 1.69 0.83 -11.35
N GLN A 35 2.73 1.61 -11.66
CA GLN A 35 3.77 1.99 -10.69
C GLN A 35 3.31 3.13 -9.78
N THR A 36 2.47 4.02 -10.31
CA THR A 36 1.89 5.17 -9.62
C THR A 36 0.49 4.76 -9.15
N HIS A 37 0.49 4.06 -8.01
CA HIS A 37 -0.63 3.85 -7.10
C HIS A 37 -1.57 2.68 -7.39
N GLY A 38 -2.13 2.17 -6.29
CA GLY A 38 -3.06 1.06 -6.28
C GLY A 38 -2.54 -0.08 -5.42
N ILE A 39 -3.45 -0.98 -5.06
CA ILE A 39 -3.18 -2.23 -4.37
C ILE A 39 -2.24 -3.06 -5.26
N ALA A 40 -0.92 -2.90 -5.13
CA ALA A 40 0.06 -3.40 -6.10
C ALA A 40 -0.25 -2.95 -7.56
N GLY A 41 -0.63 -1.69 -7.75
CA GLY A 41 -0.93 -1.12 -9.08
C GLY A 41 -2.38 -1.29 -9.57
N PHE A 42 -3.30 -1.69 -8.69
CA PHE A 42 -4.74 -1.78 -8.98
C PHE A 42 -5.55 -0.72 -8.21
N HIS A 43 -6.32 0.11 -8.91
CA HIS A 43 -7.20 1.10 -8.28
C HIS A 43 -8.54 0.53 -7.81
N TYR A 44 -9.06 -0.46 -8.53
CA TYR A 44 -10.34 -1.09 -8.24
C TYR A 44 -10.17 -2.60 -8.39
N THR A 45 -10.16 -3.30 -7.25
CA THR A 45 -10.00 -4.76 -7.18
C THR A 45 -11.33 -5.49 -7.23
N GLY A 46 -12.45 -4.77 -7.04
CA GLY A 46 -13.79 -5.34 -6.97
C GLY A 46 -14.16 -5.77 -5.55
N ALA A 47 -15.48 -5.85 -5.29
CA ALA A 47 -16.03 -6.37 -4.05
C ALA A 47 -16.49 -7.81 -4.26
N ASP A 48 -16.26 -8.67 -3.27
CA ASP A 48 -16.82 -10.01 -3.33
C ASP A 48 -18.29 -10.03 -2.92
N PRO A 49 -19.04 -11.02 -3.40
CA PRO A 49 -20.37 -11.29 -2.89
C PRO A 49 -20.29 -11.66 -1.41
N ALA A 50 -21.35 -11.37 -0.66
CA ALA A 50 -21.44 -11.73 0.77
C ALA A 50 -21.33 -13.25 1.02
N SER A 51 -21.55 -14.08 0.00
CA SER A 51 -21.37 -15.53 0.05
C SER A 51 -19.92 -15.98 0.01
N GLU A 52 -18.97 -15.13 -0.40
CA GLU A 52 -17.56 -15.50 -0.43
C GLU A 52 -17.04 -15.65 1.00
N PRO A 53 -16.39 -16.77 1.34
CA PRO A 53 -15.84 -16.97 2.68
C PRO A 53 -14.89 -15.83 3.06
N ARG A 54 -15.11 -15.21 4.23
CA ARG A 54 -14.35 -14.03 4.69
C ARG A 54 -12.83 -14.24 4.71
N ARG A 55 -12.37 -15.48 4.89
CA ARG A 55 -10.95 -15.86 4.78
C ARG A 55 -10.29 -15.47 3.45
N ASN A 56 -11.09 -15.23 2.42
CA ASN A 56 -10.66 -14.86 1.08
C ASN A 56 -11.48 -13.70 0.48
N ALA A 57 -12.22 -12.93 1.29
CA ALA A 57 -13.02 -11.82 0.77
C ALA A 57 -12.28 -10.49 0.86
N VAL A 58 -12.34 -9.69 -0.20
CA VAL A 58 -11.93 -8.28 -0.26
C VAL A 58 -13.02 -7.48 0.42
N PHE A 59 -12.62 -6.69 1.42
CA PHE A 59 -13.54 -5.86 2.19
C PHE A 59 -13.64 -4.45 1.64
N VAL A 60 -12.50 -3.88 1.25
CA VAL A 60 -12.43 -2.55 0.63
C VAL A 60 -12.06 -2.76 -0.85
N PRO A 61 -13.01 -2.54 -1.79
CA PRO A 61 -12.88 -2.97 -3.18
C PRO A 61 -12.02 -2.07 -4.08
N GLY A 62 -11.24 -1.17 -3.49
CA GLY A 62 -10.43 -0.20 -4.21
C GLY A 62 -9.28 0.33 -3.37
N SER A 63 -8.34 1.01 -4.02
CA SER A 63 -7.21 1.63 -3.34
C SER A 63 -7.61 2.91 -2.62
N ALA A 64 -6.77 3.37 -1.68
CA ALA A 64 -6.95 4.63 -0.98
C ALA A 64 -7.19 5.80 -1.95
N VAL A 65 -6.36 5.92 -2.99
CA VAL A 65 -6.49 6.97 -4.01
C VAL A 65 -7.77 6.86 -4.85
N PHE A 66 -8.34 5.66 -5.02
CA PHE A 66 -9.64 5.52 -5.68
C PHE A 66 -10.75 6.15 -4.83
N PHE A 67 -10.80 5.81 -3.54
CA PHE A 67 -11.78 6.38 -2.62
C PHE A 67 -11.58 7.89 -2.42
N ALA A 68 -10.33 8.34 -2.38
CA ALA A 68 -9.99 9.75 -2.27
C ALA A 68 -10.39 10.57 -3.51
N ASP A 69 -10.51 9.94 -4.68
CA ASP A 69 -10.95 10.58 -5.93
C ASP A 69 -12.49 10.58 -6.10
N LEU A 70 -13.24 9.86 -5.26
CA LEU A 70 -14.71 9.82 -5.34
C LEU A 70 -15.37 11.19 -5.22
N PRO A 71 -14.97 12.11 -4.33
CA PRO A 71 -15.56 13.45 -4.26
C PRO A 71 -15.44 14.22 -5.57
N ARG A 72 -14.30 14.10 -6.27
CA ARG A 72 -14.12 14.73 -7.59
C ARG A 72 -15.06 14.14 -8.63
N ARG A 73 -15.21 12.81 -8.64
CA ARG A 73 -16.11 12.12 -9.57
C ARG A 73 -17.57 12.48 -9.31
N LEU A 74 -17.96 12.56 -8.04
CA LEU A 74 -19.29 12.97 -7.64
C LEU A 74 -19.58 14.41 -8.11
N ALA A 75 -18.66 15.35 -7.87
CA ALA A 75 -18.79 16.73 -8.31
C ALA A 75 -18.98 16.86 -9.83
N ILE A 76 -18.29 16.04 -10.63
CA ILE A 76 -18.47 16.01 -12.10
C ILE A 76 -19.90 15.56 -12.46
N VAL A 77 -20.39 14.50 -11.82
CA VAL A 77 -21.74 13.97 -12.07
C VAL A 77 -22.81 14.97 -11.65
N GLU A 78 -22.64 15.63 -10.51
CA GLU A 78 -23.55 16.68 -10.03
C GLU A 78 -23.59 17.88 -10.97
N GLN A 79 -22.43 18.34 -11.47
CA GLN A 79 -22.35 19.42 -12.46
C GLN A 79 -23.05 19.06 -13.77
N PHE A 80 -22.87 17.83 -14.26
CA PHE A 80 -23.62 17.33 -15.41
C PHE A 80 -25.13 17.33 -15.16
N ALA A 81 -25.57 16.81 -14.02
CA ALA A 81 -26.99 16.74 -13.66
C ALA A 81 -27.62 18.15 -13.55
N ALA A 82 -26.84 19.15 -13.15
CA ALA A 82 -27.25 20.55 -13.06
C ALA A 82 -27.17 21.32 -14.40
N GLY A 83 -26.79 20.67 -15.52
CA GLY A 83 -26.61 21.33 -16.81
C GLY A 83 -25.42 22.31 -16.86
N GLN A 84 -24.46 22.16 -15.95
CA GLN A 84 -23.26 23.00 -15.87
C GLN A 84 -22.11 22.39 -16.67
N HIS A 85 -21.02 23.15 -16.83
CA HIS A 85 -19.77 22.65 -17.42
C HIS A 85 -18.88 22.03 -16.34
N PRO A 86 -18.63 20.71 -16.37
CA PRO A 86 -17.87 20.08 -15.31
C PRO A 86 -16.38 20.47 -15.30
N ASP A 87 -15.79 20.58 -14.12
CA ASP A 87 -14.34 20.74 -13.97
C ASP A 87 -13.63 19.38 -14.08
N PHE A 88 -13.14 19.07 -15.29
CA PHE A 88 -12.36 17.85 -15.55
C PHE A 88 -10.90 17.93 -15.09
N SER A 89 -10.45 19.03 -14.49
CA SER A 89 -9.09 19.10 -13.97
C SER A 89 -8.86 17.99 -12.95
N ARG A 90 -7.69 17.35 -13.06
CA ARG A 90 -7.25 16.27 -12.19
C ARG A 90 -5.86 16.60 -11.68
N GLY A 91 -5.64 16.34 -10.39
CA GLY A 91 -4.31 16.31 -9.80
C GLY A 91 -3.47 15.14 -10.32
N PHE A 92 -2.34 14.91 -9.64
CA PHE A 92 -1.59 13.67 -9.81
C PHE A 92 -2.44 12.47 -9.36
N ALA A 93 -2.27 11.31 -9.99
CA ALA A 93 -2.95 10.08 -9.58
C ALA A 93 -2.59 9.68 -8.14
N ALA A 94 -1.43 10.18 -7.69
CA ALA A 94 -0.82 9.87 -6.44
C ALA A 94 -1.44 10.45 -5.17
N ARG A 95 -2.19 11.53 -5.34
CA ARG A 95 -2.70 12.32 -4.23
C ARG A 95 -4.05 12.89 -4.64
N PRO A 96 -5.08 12.82 -3.78
CA PRO A 96 -6.31 13.56 -4.05
C PRO A 96 -6.02 15.04 -4.28
N ASP A 97 -6.82 15.63 -5.16
CA ASP A 97 -6.75 17.06 -5.46
C ASP A 97 -7.05 17.86 -4.19
N ALA A 98 -6.19 18.84 -3.89
CA ALA A 98 -6.23 19.64 -2.67
C ALA A 98 -7.57 20.36 -2.47
N LYS A 99 -8.30 20.66 -3.55
CA LYS A 99 -9.64 21.27 -3.45
C LYS A 99 -10.67 20.36 -2.76
N PHE A 100 -10.42 19.05 -2.65
CA PHE A 100 -11.25 18.10 -1.92
C PHE A 100 -10.67 17.70 -0.56
N ALA A 101 -9.66 18.42 -0.05
CA ALA A 101 -9.09 18.13 1.26
C ALA A 101 -10.12 18.18 2.40
N GLU A 102 -10.99 19.21 2.39
CA GLU A 102 -11.95 19.42 3.48
C GLU A 102 -13.02 18.33 3.55
N VAL A 103 -13.51 17.84 2.41
CA VAL A 103 -14.50 16.74 2.39
C VAL A 103 -13.89 15.38 2.81
N LEU A 104 -12.56 15.25 2.74
CA LEU A 104 -11.83 14.06 3.18
C LEU A 104 -11.34 14.17 4.63
N LYS A 105 -11.65 15.26 5.33
CA LYS A 105 -11.24 15.48 6.72
C LYS A 105 -11.81 14.40 7.65
N GLY A 106 -10.98 13.95 8.60
CA GLY A 106 -11.32 12.85 9.49
C GLY A 106 -11.19 11.45 8.87
N THR A 107 -10.62 11.36 7.67
CA THR A 107 -10.27 10.09 7.01
C THR A 107 -8.76 10.04 6.75
N ASP A 108 -8.21 8.85 6.54
CA ASP A 108 -6.82 8.68 6.11
C ASP A 108 -6.61 8.91 4.60
N LEU A 109 -7.67 9.26 3.85
CA LEU A 109 -7.66 9.31 2.38
C LEU A 109 -6.90 10.49 1.77
N TYR A 110 -6.74 11.58 2.52
CA TYR A 110 -6.04 12.77 2.03
C TYR A 110 -4.53 12.68 2.31
N ASN A 111 -4.16 12.74 3.58
CA ASN A 111 -2.77 12.76 4.07
C ASN A 111 -2.55 11.85 5.29
N GLY A 112 -3.45 10.90 5.51
CA GLY A 112 -3.37 10.01 6.66
C GLY A 112 -2.38 8.87 6.47
N TRP A 113 -2.44 7.90 7.38
CA TRP A 113 -1.49 6.80 7.40
C TRP A 113 -1.51 6.02 6.07
N GLY A 114 -0.33 5.74 5.51
CA GLY A 114 -0.18 5.05 4.24
C GLY A 114 -0.26 5.94 2.98
N SER A 115 -0.62 7.22 3.12
CA SER A 115 -0.64 8.17 2.00
C SER A 115 0.77 8.46 1.47
N ILE A 116 0.90 8.79 0.17
CA ILE A 116 2.16 9.30 -0.37
C ILE A 116 2.39 10.74 0.07
N CYS A 117 3.64 11.02 0.41
CA CYS A 117 4.12 12.33 0.86
C CYS A 117 5.44 12.68 0.18
N TYR A 118 5.86 13.93 0.36
CA TYR A 118 7.06 14.48 -0.25
C TYR A 118 7.89 15.28 0.76
N ARG A 119 9.21 15.03 0.77
CA ARG A 119 10.20 15.67 1.66
C ARG A 119 11.12 16.67 0.95
N GLY A 120 11.00 16.81 -0.37
CA GLY A 120 11.83 17.72 -1.14
C GLY A 120 11.24 19.13 -1.26
N THR A 121 11.78 19.92 -2.18
CA THR A 121 11.40 21.32 -2.41
C THR A 121 10.72 21.57 -3.76
N ASP A 122 10.44 20.52 -4.54
CA ASP A 122 9.76 20.68 -5.83
C ASP A 122 8.35 21.27 -5.66
N GLU A 123 8.10 22.37 -6.37
CA GLU A 123 6.87 23.14 -6.32
C GLU A 123 5.60 22.35 -6.69
N SER A 124 5.72 21.28 -7.46
CA SER A 124 4.58 20.42 -7.83
C SER A 124 4.13 19.50 -6.68
N PHE A 125 5.01 19.25 -5.69
CA PHE A 125 4.82 18.21 -4.67
C PHE A 125 4.98 18.71 -3.23
N LYS A 126 5.53 19.91 -3.02
CA LYS A 126 5.85 20.46 -1.68
C LYS A 126 4.68 20.46 -0.69
N ASP A 127 3.44 20.49 -1.18
CA ASP A 127 2.22 20.49 -0.38
C ASP A 127 1.75 19.06 0.00
N TRP A 128 2.51 18.01 -0.35
CA TRP A 128 2.21 16.62 -0.01
C TRP A 128 2.79 16.28 1.36
N SER A 129 2.22 16.89 2.39
CA SER A 129 2.54 16.63 3.79
C SER A 129 1.73 15.47 4.36
N CYS A 130 2.18 14.94 5.50
CA CYS A 130 1.43 13.98 6.30
C CYS A 130 0.55 14.69 7.35
N GLY A 131 -0.52 14.01 7.76
CA GLY A 131 -1.40 14.45 8.83
C GLY A 131 -0.73 14.44 10.21
N GLU A 132 -1.48 14.87 11.22
CA GLU A 132 -1.00 14.94 12.60
C GLU A 132 -0.53 13.58 13.14
N GLY A 133 0.58 13.57 13.88
CA GLY A 133 1.17 12.34 14.44
C GLY A 133 1.87 11.44 13.43
N LEU A 134 2.00 11.88 12.17
CA LEU A 134 2.64 11.14 11.09
C LEU A 134 3.85 11.90 10.54
N ARG A 135 4.84 11.13 10.07
CA ARG A 135 5.97 11.64 9.30
C ARG A 135 6.01 11.04 7.91
N CYS A 136 6.68 11.76 7.02
CA CYS A 136 7.02 11.22 5.71
C CYS A 136 8.29 10.36 5.79
N ALA A 137 8.21 9.09 5.37
CA ALA A 137 9.33 8.15 5.43
C ALA A 137 9.69 7.59 4.05
N GLY A 138 10.98 7.53 3.73
CA GLY A 138 11.50 6.99 2.46
C GLY A 138 11.57 5.47 2.46
N VAL A 139 10.42 4.80 2.31
CA VAL A 139 10.36 3.33 2.34
C VAL A 139 11.12 2.71 1.17
N HIS A 140 10.94 3.29 -0.03
CA HIS A 140 11.55 2.85 -1.28
C HIS A 140 12.12 4.05 -2.04
N GLU A 141 13.21 4.65 -1.53
CA GLU A 141 13.80 5.83 -2.17
C GLU A 141 14.36 5.50 -3.56
N SER A 142 14.43 6.50 -4.44
CA SER A 142 15.03 6.37 -5.76
C SER A 142 15.66 7.68 -6.19
N ALA A 143 16.80 7.61 -6.88
CA ALA A 143 17.41 8.78 -7.49
C ALA A 143 16.57 9.37 -8.64
N ILE A 144 15.67 8.58 -9.24
CA ILE A 144 14.79 9.01 -10.34
C ILE A 144 13.61 9.84 -9.81
N HIS A 145 13.10 9.48 -8.63
CA HIS A 145 12.00 10.16 -7.95
C HIS A 145 12.39 10.47 -6.48
N PRO A 146 13.33 11.40 -6.26
CA PRO A 146 13.84 11.69 -4.93
C PRO A 146 12.79 12.41 -4.08
N GLY A 147 12.83 12.18 -2.77
CA GLY A 147 12.02 12.91 -1.80
C GLY A 147 10.61 12.35 -1.57
N PHE A 148 10.12 11.45 -2.43
CA PHE A 148 8.86 10.75 -2.17
C PHE A 148 8.99 9.78 -0.99
N GLY A 149 7.88 9.59 -0.29
CA GLY A 149 7.77 8.68 0.82
C GLY A 149 6.33 8.30 1.12
N THR A 150 6.16 7.65 2.27
CA THR A 150 4.85 7.26 2.78
C THR A 150 4.64 7.88 4.16
N CYS A 151 3.42 8.32 4.45
CA CYS A 151 3.01 8.74 5.78
C CYS A 151 2.93 7.54 6.71
N VAL A 152 3.77 7.56 7.74
CA VAL A 152 3.89 6.51 8.76
C VAL A 152 3.80 7.13 10.14
N SER A 153 3.56 6.33 11.19
CA SER A 153 3.53 6.90 12.54
C SER A 153 4.87 7.56 12.89
N GLU A 154 4.83 8.70 13.57
CA GLU A 154 6.04 9.44 13.97
C GLU A 154 7.02 8.53 14.72
N ALA A 155 6.50 7.77 15.68
CA ALA A 155 7.28 6.85 16.51
C ALA A 155 7.71 5.57 15.77
N GLY A 156 7.09 5.23 14.63
CA GLY A 156 7.31 3.96 13.94
C GLY A 156 6.86 2.76 14.77
N THR A 157 5.82 2.89 15.59
CA THR A 157 5.38 1.81 16.49
C THR A 157 3.96 1.37 16.25
N ALA A 158 3.25 2.01 15.31
CA ALA A 158 1.89 1.64 14.97
C ALA A 158 1.87 0.34 14.16
N VAL A 159 0.91 -0.53 14.45
CA VAL A 159 0.67 -1.71 13.62
C VAL A 159 0.38 -1.26 12.18
N GLY A 160 1.05 -1.89 11.22
CA GLY A 160 1.03 -1.53 9.80
C GLY A 160 2.32 -0.85 9.31
N ASP A 161 3.03 -0.12 10.16
CA ASP A 161 4.19 0.69 9.74
C ASP A 161 5.26 -0.15 9.02
N PRO A 162 5.93 0.40 7.98
CA PRO A 162 6.99 -0.30 7.28
C PRO A 162 8.15 -0.60 8.21
N VAL A 163 8.72 -1.79 8.08
CA VAL A 163 9.82 -2.31 8.91
C VAL A 163 11.10 -2.52 8.12
N GLU A 164 11.01 -2.41 6.80
CA GLU A 164 12.12 -2.49 5.87
C GLU A 164 12.15 -1.21 5.02
N PHE A 165 13.34 -0.63 4.89
CA PHE A 165 13.57 0.61 4.16
C PHE A 165 14.75 0.37 3.22
N GLY A 166 14.79 1.09 2.12
CA GLY A 166 15.84 0.92 1.13
C GLY A 166 15.77 1.92 -0.01
N GLU A 167 16.71 1.78 -0.92
CA GLU A 167 16.80 2.55 -2.15
C GLU A 167 16.76 1.62 -3.35
N ILE A 168 15.98 1.97 -4.38
CA ILE A 168 16.05 1.34 -5.69
C ILE A 168 17.22 1.98 -6.44
N LYS A 169 18.24 1.17 -6.72
CA LYS A 169 19.41 1.54 -7.52
C LYS A 169 19.27 0.95 -8.92
N MET A 170 19.64 1.73 -9.92
CA MET A 170 19.68 1.29 -11.31
C MET A 170 21.07 1.64 -11.87
N SER A 171 21.86 0.62 -12.22
CA SER A 171 23.19 0.81 -12.82
C SER A 171 23.11 1.01 -14.33
N LYS A 172 22.14 0.34 -14.97
CA LYS A 172 21.75 0.47 -16.37
C LYS A 172 20.24 0.24 -16.49
N TRP A 173 19.64 0.70 -17.58
CA TRP A 173 18.21 0.51 -17.83
C TRP A 173 17.80 -0.96 -17.65
N GLY A 174 16.75 -1.20 -16.86
CA GLY A 174 16.21 -2.54 -16.57
C GLY A 174 17.03 -3.38 -15.57
N SER A 175 18.07 -2.81 -14.96
CA SER A 175 18.89 -3.48 -13.93
C SER A 175 18.60 -2.91 -12.55
N ASP A 176 17.33 -2.98 -12.15
CA ASP A 176 16.88 -2.45 -10.86
C ASP A 176 17.29 -3.37 -9.72
N GLN A 177 17.89 -2.78 -8.70
CA GLN A 177 18.30 -3.46 -7.48
C GLN A 177 17.73 -2.73 -6.27
N TYR A 178 16.96 -3.45 -5.45
CA TYR A 178 16.50 -2.92 -4.18
C TYR A 178 17.59 -3.09 -3.10
N CYS A 179 18.21 -1.98 -2.73
CA CYS A 179 19.25 -1.88 -1.72
C CYS A 179 18.66 -1.53 -0.36
N ARG A 180 18.51 -2.55 0.49
CA ARG A 180 17.96 -2.39 1.84
C ARG A 180 18.91 -1.62 2.75
N LEU A 181 18.38 -0.81 3.67
CA LEU A 181 19.11 -0.08 4.71
C LEU A 181 19.64 -0.99 5.83
N SER A 182 19.83 -2.28 5.64
CA SER A 182 20.48 -3.14 6.64
C SER A 182 22.00 -2.95 6.64
N PRO A 183 22.72 -3.04 7.77
CA PRO A 183 24.17 -2.81 7.79
C PRO A 183 24.98 -3.68 6.81
N ALA A 184 24.50 -4.89 6.51
CA ALA A 184 25.15 -5.78 5.54
C ALA A 184 24.93 -5.31 4.09
N THR A 185 23.71 -4.93 3.72
CA THR A 185 23.33 -4.55 2.35
C THR A 185 23.64 -3.09 2.03
N ALA A 186 23.58 -2.20 3.03
CA ALA A 186 23.81 -0.77 2.86
C ALA A 186 25.26 -0.48 2.42
N ARG A 187 26.23 -1.19 3.00
CA ARG A 187 27.65 -1.12 2.60
C ARG A 187 27.87 -1.55 1.16
N ALA A 188 27.27 -2.67 0.75
CA ALA A 188 27.40 -3.18 -0.61
C ALA A 188 26.82 -2.23 -1.67
N CYS A 189 25.78 -1.47 -1.32
CA CYS A 189 25.16 -0.49 -2.21
C CYS A 189 25.64 0.95 -2.02
N ALA A 190 26.63 1.19 -1.16
CA ALA A 190 27.13 2.52 -0.80
C ALA A 190 26.00 3.50 -0.39
N ILE A 191 25.05 3.04 0.42
CA ILE A 191 23.96 3.88 0.96
C ILE A 191 24.10 4.07 2.47
N ASP A 192 23.66 5.23 2.96
CA ASP A 192 23.67 5.53 4.39
C ASP A 192 22.58 4.74 5.12
N SER A 193 22.99 3.80 5.98
CA SER A 193 22.08 2.99 6.80
C SER A 193 21.31 3.78 7.87
N ALA A 194 21.70 5.03 8.16
CA ALA A 194 21.06 5.91 9.14
C ALA A 194 20.05 6.90 8.52
N ARG A 195 19.88 6.89 7.19
CA ARG A 195 19.05 7.85 6.43
C ARG A 195 17.58 7.91 6.86
N ASP A 196 17.04 6.82 7.41
CA ASP A 196 15.68 6.79 7.96
C ASP A 196 15.63 6.02 9.29
N LYS A 197 14.83 6.52 10.24
CA LYS A 197 14.62 5.86 11.54
C LYS A 197 13.75 4.63 11.33
N LYS A 198 14.37 3.45 11.42
CA LYS A 198 13.62 2.19 11.43
C LYS A 198 12.79 2.07 12.70
N PRO A 199 11.61 1.46 12.62
CA PRO A 199 10.84 1.13 13.82
C PRO A 199 11.66 0.19 14.73
N PRO A 200 11.58 0.33 16.06
CA PRO A 200 12.21 -0.61 16.97
C PRO A 200 11.50 -1.97 16.90
N ILE A 201 11.94 -2.86 16.00
CA ILE A 201 11.34 -4.21 15.79
C ILE A 201 11.39 -5.07 17.07
N LYS A 202 12.25 -4.72 18.05
CA LYS A 202 12.36 -5.38 19.35
C LYS A 202 11.29 -4.96 20.38
N LEU A 203 10.21 -4.30 19.95
CA LEU A 203 9.05 -4.06 20.80
C LEU A 203 8.47 -5.38 21.31
N ALA A 204 8.27 -5.48 22.62
CA ALA A 204 7.74 -6.69 23.24
C ALA A 204 6.35 -7.03 22.67
N GLY A 205 6.18 -8.27 22.19
CA GLY A 205 4.94 -8.74 21.59
C GLY A 205 4.66 -8.23 20.17
N TYR A 206 5.65 -7.60 19.52
CA TYR A 206 5.60 -7.22 18.11
C TYR A 206 6.49 -8.12 17.26
N GLY A 207 6.21 -8.13 15.96
CA GLY A 207 7.04 -8.77 14.96
C GLY A 207 6.89 -8.09 13.60
N ALA A 208 7.70 -8.55 12.64
CA ALA A 208 7.65 -8.09 11.27
C ALA A 208 6.90 -9.12 10.40
N ALA A 209 6.09 -8.63 9.45
CA ALA A 209 5.69 -9.36 8.26
C ALA A 209 6.44 -8.73 7.07
N ARG A 210 7.59 -9.30 6.71
CA ARG A 210 8.47 -8.83 5.64
C ARG A 210 9.02 -10.02 4.87
N GLN A 211 9.48 -9.79 3.64
CA GLN A 211 10.27 -10.78 2.93
C GLN A 211 11.58 -11.02 3.71
N ARG A 212 11.80 -12.25 4.18
CA ARG A 212 13.05 -12.62 4.86
C ARG A 212 14.08 -13.01 3.80
N TYR A 213 15.13 -12.19 3.70
CA TYR A 213 16.29 -12.45 2.83
C TYR A 213 17.51 -12.94 3.63
N ASP A 214 17.46 -12.78 4.95
CA ASP A 214 18.52 -13.13 5.90
C ASP A 214 18.46 -14.58 6.37
N ASN A 215 17.41 -15.31 6.02
CA ASN A 215 17.27 -16.73 6.29
C ASN A 215 16.56 -17.42 5.12
N PRO A 216 17.28 -18.14 4.25
CA PRO A 216 16.70 -18.80 3.07
C PRO A 216 15.76 -19.97 3.42
N GLU A 217 15.87 -20.54 4.62
CA GLU A 217 14.96 -21.60 5.10
C GLU A 217 13.60 -21.04 5.53
N GLN A 218 13.56 -19.77 5.93
CA GLN A 218 12.34 -19.07 6.28
C GLN A 218 11.72 -18.40 5.05
N LYS A 219 11.01 -19.22 4.25
CA LYS A 219 10.11 -18.76 3.17
C LYS A 219 8.85 -18.08 3.72
N THR A 220 9.01 -17.03 4.51
CA THR A 220 7.86 -16.27 5.00
C THR A 220 7.30 -15.43 3.87
N GLY A 221 6.03 -15.65 3.50
CA GLY A 221 5.32 -14.74 2.62
C GLY A 221 5.33 -13.33 3.21
N GLY A 222 5.80 -12.35 2.43
CA GLY A 222 5.96 -10.98 2.86
C GLY A 222 6.32 -10.08 1.68
N PHE A 223 5.99 -8.80 1.80
CA PHE A 223 6.17 -7.82 0.74
C PHE A 223 7.39 -6.94 1.01
N PRO A 224 8.03 -6.32 -0.01
CA PRO A 224 8.96 -5.21 0.20
C PRO A 224 8.37 -4.15 1.14
N GLY A 225 9.22 -3.53 1.95
CA GLY A 225 8.78 -2.58 2.99
C GLY A 225 8.23 -3.26 4.25
N GLY A 226 7.48 -4.35 4.07
CA GLY A 226 6.86 -5.13 5.13
C GLY A 226 5.88 -4.33 5.99
N MET A 227 5.37 -4.94 7.04
CA MET A 227 4.59 -4.25 8.07
C MET A 227 4.96 -4.71 9.47
N LEU A 228 4.88 -3.78 10.41
CA LEU A 228 4.89 -4.05 11.85
C LEU A 228 3.55 -4.69 12.21
N ARG A 229 3.58 -5.75 13.01
CA ARG A 229 2.39 -6.46 13.48
C ARG A 229 2.53 -6.89 14.92
N LYS A 230 1.41 -7.13 15.59
CA LYS A 230 1.42 -7.85 16.86
C LYS A 230 1.68 -9.34 16.62
N ALA A 231 2.38 -9.98 17.55
CA ALA A 231 2.70 -11.41 17.47
C ALA A 231 1.46 -12.31 17.61
N SER A 232 0.44 -11.79 18.31
CA SER A 232 -0.77 -12.47 18.75
C SER A 232 -1.95 -11.48 18.72
N CYS A 233 -3.16 -11.96 19.00
CA CYS A 233 -4.38 -11.16 19.01
C CYS A 233 -4.79 -10.62 20.38
N ASP A 234 -3.98 -10.83 21.42
CA ASP A 234 -4.23 -10.26 22.74
C ASP A 234 -3.82 -8.79 22.80
N LYS A 235 -4.61 -8.00 23.55
CA LYS A 235 -4.33 -6.59 23.87
C LYS A 235 -3.93 -5.78 22.63
N LEU A 236 -4.77 -5.86 21.60
CA LEU A 236 -4.54 -5.15 20.35
C LEU A 236 -4.69 -3.64 20.55
N PRO A 237 -3.79 -2.82 19.97
CA PRO A 237 -3.96 -1.37 19.99
C PRO A 237 -5.13 -0.93 19.08
N GLU A 238 -5.49 0.35 19.15
CA GLU A 238 -6.67 0.90 18.48
C GLU A 238 -6.61 0.76 16.95
N GLU A 239 -5.44 0.88 16.36
CA GLU A 239 -5.24 0.76 14.92
C GLU A 239 -5.21 -0.68 14.41
N ALA A 240 -5.27 -1.68 15.30
CA ALA A 240 -5.13 -3.10 14.96
C ALA A 240 -6.43 -3.90 15.08
N SER A 241 -6.56 -4.96 14.29
CA SER A 241 -7.62 -5.97 14.37
C SER A 241 -7.00 -7.37 14.25
N CYS A 242 -7.62 -8.38 14.87
CA CYS A 242 -7.15 -9.74 14.74
C CYS A 242 -7.39 -10.27 13.31
N GLY A 243 -6.35 -10.83 12.71
CA GLY A 243 -6.43 -11.45 11.40
C GLY A 243 -5.50 -12.65 11.27
N ARG A 244 -5.45 -13.23 10.08
CA ARG A 244 -4.58 -14.37 9.75
C ARG A 244 -3.51 -13.95 8.75
N LEU A 245 -2.30 -14.48 8.96
CA LEU A 245 -1.19 -14.40 8.01
C LEU A 245 -0.70 -15.79 7.66
N ALA A 246 -0.22 -15.96 6.42
CA ALA A 246 0.51 -17.16 6.04
C ALA A 246 1.72 -17.38 6.95
N LYS A 247 1.94 -18.64 7.34
CA LYS A 247 3.15 -19.11 8.02
C LYS A 247 4.03 -19.88 7.03
N THR A 248 5.25 -20.20 7.44
CA THR A 248 6.17 -21.02 6.63
C THR A 248 5.49 -22.30 6.15
N GLY A 249 5.66 -22.64 4.87
CA GLY A 249 5.04 -23.80 4.23
C GLY A 249 3.69 -23.52 3.55
N PHE A 250 3.10 -22.33 3.72
CA PHE A 250 1.83 -21.99 3.06
C PHE A 250 1.93 -22.07 1.53
N ASN A 251 2.95 -21.43 0.95
CA ASN A 251 3.17 -21.46 -0.51
C ASN A 251 3.46 -22.88 -1.02
N ASP A 252 4.21 -23.67 -0.25
CA ASP A 252 4.51 -25.06 -0.63
C ASP A 252 3.22 -25.93 -0.58
N CYS A 253 2.34 -25.71 0.40
CA CYS A 253 1.03 -26.36 0.49
C CYS A 253 0.17 -26.07 -0.74
N ILE A 254 0.04 -24.78 -1.08
CA ILE A 254 -0.72 -24.30 -2.23
C ILE A 254 -0.11 -24.80 -3.55
N GLY A 255 1.22 -24.80 -3.67
CA GLY A 255 1.94 -25.34 -4.83
C GLY A 255 1.85 -26.86 -4.99
N SER A 256 1.52 -27.60 -3.91
CA SER A 256 1.35 -29.05 -3.95
C SER A 256 -0.05 -29.50 -4.40
N GLY A 257 -0.93 -28.58 -4.82
CA GLY A 257 -2.29 -28.89 -5.26
C GLY A 257 -3.27 -29.22 -4.13
N LYS A 258 -2.86 -29.01 -2.86
CA LYS A 258 -3.77 -29.21 -1.71
C LYS A 258 -4.88 -28.17 -1.71
N ASP A 259 -6.02 -28.56 -1.14
CA ASP A 259 -7.18 -27.71 -0.99
C ASP A 259 -6.84 -26.41 -0.22
N HIS A 260 -7.38 -25.29 -0.71
CA HIS A 260 -7.12 -23.98 -0.14
C HIS A 260 -7.64 -23.84 1.29
N LYS A 261 -8.78 -24.45 1.64
CA LYS A 261 -9.31 -24.42 3.01
C LYS A 261 -8.37 -25.19 3.95
N TYR A 262 -7.79 -26.30 3.50
CA TYR A 262 -6.74 -27.01 4.22
C TYR A 262 -5.50 -26.13 4.42
N CYS A 263 -4.93 -25.54 3.36
CA CYS A 263 -3.73 -24.72 3.49
C CYS A 263 -3.95 -23.49 4.38
N THR A 264 -5.12 -22.85 4.29
CA THR A 264 -5.46 -21.72 5.16
C THR A 264 -5.63 -22.13 6.61
N ARG A 265 -6.21 -23.30 6.89
CA ARG A 265 -6.35 -23.80 8.27
C ARG A 265 -5.00 -24.19 8.87
N GLU A 266 -4.21 -24.98 8.13
CA GLU A 266 -2.97 -25.57 8.65
C GLU A 266 -1.77 -24.62 8.59
N PHE A 267 -1.72 -23.74 7.59
CA PHE A 267 -0.55 -22.90 7.29
C PHE A 267 -0.80 -21.40 7.44
N THR A 268 -1.77 -21.01 8.25
CA THR A 268 -1.86 -19.63 8.75
C THR A 268 -1.65 -19.55 10.25
N LYS A 269 -1.39 -18.33 10.74
CA LYS A 269 -1.34 -17.99 12.15
C LYS A 269 -2.11 -16.71 12.39
N THR A 270 -2.68 -16.57 13.58
CA THR A 270 -3.32 -15.33 14.00
C THR A 270 -2.26 -14.27 14.36
N ALA A 271 -2.60 -13.01 14.11
CA ALA A 271 -1.77 -11.85 14.44
C ALA A 271 -2.65 -10.59 14.49
N GLY A 272 -2.25 -9.60 15.29
CA GLY A 272 -2.81 -8.26 15.19
C GLY A 272 -2.25 -7.53 13.98
N LEU A 273 -3.13 -7.25 13.01
CA LEU A 273 -2.83 -6.58 11.74
C LEU A 273 -3.48 -5.20 11.71
N ARG A 274 -3.04 -4.33 10.80
CA ARG A 274 -3.65 -3.01 10.62
C ARG A 274 -5.12 -3.20 10.27
N ALA A 275 -6.01 -2.60 11.07
CA ALA A 275 -7.43 -2.56 10.76
C ALA A 275 -7.68 -1.62 9.58
N CYS A 276 -8.68 -1.92 8.76
CA CYS A 276 -8.99 -1.09 7.60
C CYS A 276 -10.48 -1.01 7.29
N ASP A 277 -10.86 0.09 6.65
CA ASP A 277 -12.16 0.33 6.04
C ASP A 277 -12.03 1.36 4.90
N LYS A 278 -13.15 1.88 4.38
CA LYS A 278 -13.14 2.83 3.25
C LYS A 278 -12.56 4.20 3.61
N THR A 279 -12.60 4.61 4.88
CA THR A 279 -12.07 5.90 5.34
C THR A 279 -10.69 5.77 5.96
N HIS A 280 -10.31 4.58 6.42
CA HIS A 280 -9.00 4.22 6.96
C HIS A 280 -8.43 3.05 6.15
N PRO A 281 -8.06 3.26 4.87
CA PRO A 281 -7.61 2.18 4.02
C PRO A 281 -6.23 1.66 4.43
N CYS A 282 -5.84 0.54 3.83
CA CYS A 282 -4.47 0.07 3.92
C CYS A 282 -3.50 0.99 3.17
N ARG A 283 -2.21 0.89 3.52
CA ARG A 283 -1.12 1.40 2.69
C ARG A 283 -1.25 0.84 1.28
N GLU A 284 -0.82 1.60 0.28
CA GLU A 284 -1.11 1.31 -1.12
C GLU A 284 -0.57 -0.04 -1.62
N ASP A 285 0.50 -0.53 -1.02
CA ASP A 285 1.07 -1.86 -1.28
C ASP A 285 0.35 -3.01 -0.52
N TYR A 286 -0.81 -2.76 0.10
CA TYR A 286 -1.62 -3.73 0.85
C TYR A 286 -3.10 -3.70 0.44
N ILE A 287 -3.77 -4.84 0.61
CA ILE A 287 -5.21 -4.99 0.38
C ILE A 287 -5.95 -5.17 1.70
N CYS A 288 -7.16 -4.58 1.80
CA CYS A 288 -8.03 -4.75 2.95
C CYS A 288 -8.95 -5.95 2.74
N THR A 289 -8.78 -6.98 3.57
CA THR A 289 -9.59 -8.19 3.53
C THR A 289 -10.62 -8.22 4.64
N ALA A 290 -11.67 -9.01 4.45
CA ALA A 290 -12.75 -9.10 5.42
C ALA A 290 -12.22 -9.63 6.76
N GLY A 291 -12.67 -9.01 7.84
CA GLY A 291 -12.42 -9.51 9.19
C GLY A 291 -12.96 -10.93 9.37
N TYR A 292 -12.38 -11.68 10.30
CA TYR A 292 -12.72 -13.06 10.56
C TYR A 292 -13.75 -13.14 11.70
N GLU A 293 -14.94 -13.65 11.42
CA GLU A 293 -16.01 -13.77 12.42
C GLU A 293 -15.70 -14.81 13.51
N ASP A 294 -14.83 -15.78 13.21
CA ASP A 294 -14.40 -16.80 14.14
C ASP A 294 -13.26 -16.36 15.07
N LEU A 295 -12.77 -15.12 14.93
CA LEU A 295 -11.74 -14.54 15.81
C LEU A 295 -12.41 -13.53 16.76
N ALA A 296 -12.44 -13.85 18.05
CA ALA A 296 -13.12 -13.04 19.06
C ALA A 296 -12.57 -11.61 19.15
N GLU A 297 -11.28 -11.41 18.89
CA GLU A 297 -10.60 -10.12 18.94
C GLU A 297 -10.61 -9.38 17.59
N ALA A 298 -11.33 -9.88 16.58
CA ALA A 298 -11.54 -9.15 15.34
C ALA A 298 -12.53 -7.99 15.57
N LYS A 299 -12.18 -6.79 15.09
CA LYS A 299 -13.03 -5.61 15.22
C LYS A 299 -14.25 -5.69 14.29
N PRO A 300 -15.49 -5.59 14.81
CA PRO A 300 -16.68 -5.55 13.98
C PRO A 300 -16.64 -4.41 12.96
N GLY A 301 -17.08 -4.68 11.73
CA GLY A 301 -17.10 -3.68 10.66
C GLY A 301 -15.73 -3.25 10.12
N LYS A 302 -14.64 -3.90 10.55
CA LYS A 302 -13.28 -3.63 10.07
C LYS A 302 -12.72 -4.85 9.34
N GLY A 303 -11.89 -4.57 8.35
CA GLY A 303 -11.03 -5.55 7.70
C GLY A 303 -9.63 -5.60 8.32
N THR A 304 -8.76 -6.40 7.71
CA THR A 304 -7.32 -6.43 8.04
C THR A 304 -6.47 -6.23 6.80
N CYS A 305 -5.41 -5.42 6.91
CA CYS A 305 -4.45 -5.24 5.82
C CYS A 305 -3.54 -6.45 5.69
N ILE A 306 -3.49 -7.04 4.49
CA ILE A 306 -2.56 -8.11 4.14
C ILE A 306 -1.89 -7.85 2.78
N PRO A 307 -0.70 -8.43 2.52
CA PRO A 307 -0.08 -8.30 1.21
C PRO A 307 -1.01 -8.75 0.08
N PRO A 308 -1.12 -8.00 -1.04
CA PRO A 308 -2.07 -8.27 -2.11
C PRO A 308 -1.85 -9.63 -2.77
N TYR A 309 -0.60 -10.07 -2.86
CA TYR A 309 -0.24 -11.38 -3.38
C TYR A 309 -0.93 -12.52 -2.63
N PHE A 310 -1.23 -12.37 -1.33
CA PHE A 310 -2.03 -13.39 -0.65
C PHE A 310 -3.42 -13.50 -1.24
N ILE A 311 -4.12 -12.37 -1.49
CA ILE A 311 -5.43 -12.40 -2.14
C ILE A 311 -5.36 -12.89 -3.58
N PHE A 312 -4.36 -12.48 -4.35
CA PHE A 312 -4.25 -12.89 -5.75
C PHE A 312 -3.83 -14.35 -5.92
N GLN A 313 -2.96 -14.89 -5.05
CA GLN A 313 -2.77 -16.35 -4.94
C GLN A 313 -4.09 -17.06 -4.60
N PHE A 314 -4.95 -16.44 -3.81
CA PHE A 314 -6.24 -17.05 -3.46
C PHE A 314 -7.30 -16.97 -4.56
N ARG A 315 -7.06 -16.25 -5.67
CA ARG A 315 -8.08 -15.98 -6.71
C ARG A 315 -7.63 -16.23 -8.14
N VAL A 316 -6.46 -15.72 -8.52
CA VAL A 316 -6.00 -15.64 -9.92
C VAL A 316 -5.30 -16.94 -10.33
N ASP A 317 -4.63 -17.62 -9.40
CA ASP A 317 -3.92 -18.87 -9.69
C ASP A 317 -4.88 -20.07 -9.89
N GLY A 318 -6.20 -19.84 -9.88
CA GLY A 318 -7.19 -20.87 -10.19
C GLY A 318 -7.15 -22.05 -9.23
N HIS A 319 -6.66 -21.87 -7.99
CA HIS A 319 -6.61 -22.95 -7.00
C HIS A 319 -7.98 -23.60 -6.89
N PRO A 320 -8.11 -24.88 -7.30
CA PRO A 320 -9.41 -25.53 -7.35
C PRO A 320 -10.06 -25.46 -5.98
N ARG A 321 -11.31 -24.99 -5.93
CA ARG A 321 -12.18 -25.10 -4.73
C ARG A 321 -12.31 -26.56 -4.26
N SER A 322 -12.00 -27.49 -5.15
CA SER A 322 -11.78 -28.91 -4.92
C SER A 322 -10.81 -29.41 -5.99
N TRP A 323 -9.60 -29.85 -5.62
CA TRP A 323 -8.78 -30.66 -6.51
C TRP A 323 -9.39 -32.07 -6.50
N VAL A 324 -10.12 -32.43 -7.54
CA VAL A 324 -10.25 -33.83 -7.92
C VAL A 324 -9.17 -34.02 -8.97
N GLN A 325 -8.14 -34.78 -8.63
CA GLN A 325 -7.16 -35.20 -9.62
C GLN A 325 -7.95 -36.01 -10.65
N ASP A 326 -8.13 -35.49 -11.86
CA ASP A 326 -8.57 -36.30 -12.99
C ASP A 326 -7.44 -37.31 -13.23
N THR A 327 -7.57 -38.47 -12.58
CA THR A 327 -6.80 -39.66 -12.91
C THR A 327 -7.50 -40.34 -14.08
N GLU A 328 -7.19 -39.89 -15.29
CA GLU A 328 -7.17 -40.74 -16.48
C GLU A 328 -5.76 -40.76 -17.06
#